data_AF-A0A250IZM4-F1
#
_entry.id   AF-A0A250IZM4-F1
#
_cell.length_a   1.000
_cell.length_b   1.000
_cell.length_c   1.000
_cell.angle_alpha   90.00
_cell.angle_beta   90.00
_cell.angle_gamma   90.00
#
_symmetry.space_group_name_H-M   'P 1'
#
loop_
_entity.id
_entity.type
_entity.pdbx_description
1 polymer ?
#
loop_
_entity_poly.entity_id
_entity_poly.type
_entity_poly.pdbx_seq_one_letter_code
_entity_poly.pdbx_strand_id
1 'polypeptide(L)'
;MSGWPLWGVLTPGEPAQLESRARSIVMTEMDQELGKEQPFEVIPGSGHYHAIVGTDPSDVGAEMQLAEELLLGCDEPVYSIDRANDPWTVISWRNGALEVLEMDPEALATSLGCPLPGSQRASARTARKPLRTVALIEGVQAAEARHALEEDHGEPFPPGRYHFKDTPQGLLLAGGTAGMNFAHITLSERFSQTTVYGVTASPSLDTFSVTVMQAGEGIERFTRPLRPDPCVPEVSKIKGENSPERILVALGIPAEWFRDE
;
A
#
# COMPACT_ATOMS: atom_id res chain seq x y z
N MET A 1 -10.52 8.24 22.04
CA MET A 1 -9.60 7.83 20.97
C MET A 1 -10.21 8.29 19.66
N SER A 2 -9.43 8.92 18.78
CA SER A 2 -9.92 9.32 17.46
C SER A 2 -10.32 8.06 16.69
N GLY A 3 -11.63 7.82 16.52
CA GLY A 3 -12.19 6.67 15.79
C GLY A 3 -11.98 6.81 14.29
N TRP A 4 -10.73 6.96 13.88
CA TRP A 4 -10.34 7.14 12.50
C TRP A 4 -9.89 5.78 11.94
N PRO A 5 -10.48 5.33 10.82
CA PRO A 5 -10.13 4.05 10.25
C PRO A 5 -8.73 4.09 9.64
N LEU A 6 -7.91 3.08 9.98
CA LEU A 6 -6.54 2.90 9.51
C LEU A 6 -6.49 2.17 8.16
N TRP A 7 -7.55 1.45 7.83
CA TRP A 7 -7.76 0.84 6.52
C TRP A 7 -9.26 0.78 6.22
N GLY A 8 -9.61 0.54 4.96
CA GLY A 8 -11.00 0.32 4.55
C GLY A 8 -11.14 -0.48 3.27
N VAL A 9 -12.29 -1.14 3.10
CA VAL A 9 -12.69 -1.82 1.88
C VAL A 9 -14.05 -1.27 1.45
N LEU A 10 -14.16 -0.75 0.23
CA LEU A 10 -15.41 -0.34 -0.38
C LEU A 10 -15.88 -1.44 -1.31
N THR A 11 -17.00 -2.06 -0.98
CA THR A 11 -17.49 -3.24 -1.69
C THR A 11 -18.98 -3.12 -1.97
N PRO A 12 -19.46 -3.58 -3.14
CA PRO A 12 -20.88 -3.76 -3.38
C PRO A 12 -21.40 -4.96 -2.59
N GLY A 13 -22.69 -4.96 -2.24
CA GLY A 13 -23.33 -6.12 -1.62
C GLY A 13 -24.44 -5.78 -0.64
N GLU A 14 -24.89 -6.77 0.11
CA GLU A 14 -25.83 -6.57 1.23
C GLU A 14 -25.05 -6.52 2.55
N PRO A 15 -25.27 -5.53 3.45
CA PRO A 15 -24.43 -5.32 4.62
C PRO A 15 -24.29 -6.53 5.55
N ALA A 16 -25.36 -7.27 5.82
CA ALA A 16 -25.30 -8.42 6.73
C ALA A 16 -24.51 -9.59 6.12
N GLN A 17 -24.65 -9.82 4.81
CA GLN A 17 -23.82 -10.79 4.08
C GLN A 17 -22.35 -10.38 4.05
N LEU A 18 -22.06 -9.10 3.83
CA LEU A 18 -20.70 -8.57 3.86
C LEU A 18 -20.06 -8.73 5.23
N GLU A 19 -20.77 -8.42 6.31
CA GLU A 19 -20.28 -8.62 7.68
C GLU A 19 -19.98 -10.11 7.95
N SER A 20 -20.90 -11.00 7.57
CA SER A 20 -20.70 -12.44 7.75
C SER A 20 -19.50 -12.97 6.97
N ARG A 21 -19.32 -12.53 5.72
CA ARG A 21 -18.18 -12.96 4.88
C ARG A 21 -16.87 -12.38 5.41
N ALA A 22 -16.83 -11.08 5.70
CA ALA A 22 -15.65 -10.43 6.26
C ALA A 22 -15.20 -11.11 7.56
N ARG A 23 -16.15 -11.46 8.43
CA ARG A 23 -15.86 -12.19 9.67
C ARG A 23 -15.24 -13.56 9.41
N SER A 24 -15.73 -14.30 8.43
CA SER A 24 -15.16 -15.61 8.07
C SER A 24 -13.76 -15.54 7.48
N ILE A 25 -13.37 -14.39 6.92
CA ILE A 25 -12.04 -14.17 6.32
C ILE A 25 -11.02 -13.81 7.40
N VAL A 26 -11.35 -12.88 8.30
CA VAL A 26 -10.38 -12.31 9.25
C VAL A 26 -10.42 -12.91 10.66
N MET A 27 -11.47 -13.68 11.01
CA MET A 27 -11.53 -14.36 12.32
C MET A 27 -11.36 -15.86 12.16
N THR A 28 -10.38 -16.44 12.87
CA THR A 28 -10.23 -17.90 12.95
C THR A 28 -11.36 -18.52 13.78
N GLU A 29 -11.60 -19.83 13.61
CA GLU A 29 -12.57 -20.57 14.45
C GLU A 29 -12.25 -20.40 15.96
N MET A 30 -10.97 -20.39 16.31
CA MET A 30 -10.50 -20.18 17.68
C MET A 30 -10.80 -18.76 18.20
N ASP A 31 -10.72 -17.72 17.35
CA ASP A 31 -11.07 -16.35 17.74
C ASP A 31 -12.57 -16.20 18.01
N GLN A 32 -13.39 -16.91 17.25
CA GLN A 32 -14.85 -16.96 17.42
C GLN A 32 -15.22 -17.72 18.70
N GLU A 33 -14.56 -18.85 18.98
CA GLU A 33 -14.75 -19.62 20.22
C GLU A 33 -14.33 -18.84 21.47
N LEU A 34 -13.27 -18.03 21.37
CA LEU A 34 -12.80 -17.17 22.45
C LEU A 34 -13.60 -15.87 22.59
N GLY A 35 -14.57 -15.62 21.70
CA GLY A 35 -15.42 -14.42 21.72
C GLY A 35 -14.63 -13.12 21.57
N LYS A 36 -13.54 -13.13 20.80
CA LYS A 36 -12.78 -11.90 20.51
C LYS A 36 -13.68 -10.87 19.81
N GLU A 37 -13.44 -9.59 20.10
CA GLU A 37 -14.11 -8.51 19.37
C GLU A 37 -13.71 -8.53 17.90
N GLN A 38 -14.64 -8.09 17.05
CA GLN A 38 -14.41 -8.03 15.61
C GLN A 38 -13.44 -6.90 15.29
N PRO A 39 -12.43 -7.14 14.43
CA PRO A 39 -11.40 -6.14 14.14
C PRO A 39 -11.88 -5.01 13.21
N PHE A 40 -13.14 -5.07 12.76
CA PHE A 40 -13.70 -4.14 11.79
C PHE A 40 -15.16 -3.78 12.09
N GLU A 41 -15.61 -2.69 11.47
CA GLU A 41 -16.99 -2.23 11.43
C GLU A 41 -17.48 -2.19 9.99
N VAL A 42 -18.72 -2.63 9.74
CA VAL A 42 -19.40 -2.44 8.44
C VAL A 42 -20.28 -1.20 8.51
N ILE A 43 -20.03 -0.25 7.61
CA ILE A 43 -20.73 1.02 7.50
C ILE A 43 -21.57 1.00 6.23
N PRO A 44 -22.91 0.95 6.37
CA PRO A 44 -23.81 0.99 5.22
C PRO A 44 -23.70 2.33 4.50
N GLY A 45 -23.30 2.29 3.22
CA GLY A 45 -23.46 3.41 2.30
C GLY A 45 -24.93 3.66 1.92
N SER A 46 -25.16 4.82 1.30
CA SER A 46 -26.48 5.25 0.78
C SER A 46 -26.84 4.62 -0.57
N GLY A 47 -25.89 3.93 -1.20
CA GLY A 47 -26.05 3.22 -2.48
C GLY A 47 -25.78 1.73 -2.37
N HIS A 48 -25.34 1.13 -3.48
CA HIS A 48 -25.01 -0.31 -3.53
C HIS A 48 -23.68 -0.64 -2.84
N TYR A 49 -22.80 0.36 -2.69
CA TYR A 49 -21.51 0.21 -2.03
C TYR A 49 -21.60 0.46 -0.53
N HIS A 50 -20.84 -0.32 0.21
CA HIS A 50 -20.70 -0.24 1.66
C HIS A 50 -19.22 -0.27 2.03
N ALA A 51 -18.88 0.27 3.21
CA ALA A 51 -17.51 0.30 3.68
C ALA A 51 -17.32 -0.72 4.81
N ILE A 52 -16.22 -1.48 4.76
CA ILE A 52 -15.71 -2.28 5.87
C ILE A 52 -14.45 -1.57 6.35
N VAL A 53 -14.37 -1.19 7.62
CA VAL A 53 -13.26 -0.38 8.12
C VAL A 53 -12.67 -0.96 9.39
N GLY A 54 -11.34 -0.95 9.51
CA GLY A 54 -10.65 -1.31 10.75
C GLY A 54 -9.97 -0.11 11.38
N THR A 55 -9.96 -0.09 12.70
CA THR A 55 -9.33 0.97 13.50
C THR A 55 -8.13 0.49 14.30
N ASP A 56 -7.91 -0.82 14.39
CA ASP A 56 -6.79 -1.40 15.12
C ASP A 56 -5.54 -1.44 14.22
N PRO A 57 -4.40 -0.86 14.66
CA PRO A 57 -3.15 -0.92 13.92
C PRO A 57 -2.62 -2.33 13.67
N SER A 58 -2.98 -3.31 14.50
CA SER A 58 -2.54 -4.70 14.32
C SER A 58 -3.23 -5.42 13.16
N ASP A 59 -4.33 -4.85 12.64
CA ASP A 59 -5.10 -5.40 11.53
C ASP A 59 -4.80 -4.71 10.19
N VAL A 60 -3.75 -3.88 10.12
CA VAL A 60 -3.28 -3.25 8.87
C VAL A 60 -2.77 -4.36 7.92
N GLY A 61 -3.26 -4.37 6.69
CA GLY A 61 -3.05 -5.43 5.69
C GLY A 61 -4.27 -6.34 5.51
N ALA A 62 -5.23 -6.33 6.44
CA ALA A 62 -6.48 -7.08 6.31
C ALA A 62 -7.34 -6.60 5.14
N GLU A 63 -7.21 -5.33 4.75
CA GLU A 63 -7.95 -4.76 3.62
C GLU A 63 -7.62 -5.44 2.27
N MET A 64 -6.40 -5.96 2.11
CA MET A 64 -6.01 -6.68 0.89
C MET A 64 -6.69 -8.05 0.84
N GLN A 65 -6.60 -8.84 1.91
CA GLN A 65 -7.22 -10.16 2.01
C GLN A 65 -8.74 -10.08 1.88
N LEU A 66 -9.36 -9.10 2.54
CA LEU A 66 -10.79 -8.86 2.44
C LEU A 66 -11.20 -8.48 1.02
N ALA A 67 -10.48 -7.57 0.36
CA ALA A 67 -10.84 -7.13 -0.98
C ALA A 67 -10.71 -8.26 -2.02
N GLU A 68 -9.66 -9.08 -1.93
CA GLU A 68 -9.44 -10.24 -2.79
C GLU A 68 -10.57 -11.27 -2.66
N GLU A 69 -10.88 -11.69 -1.44
CA GLU A 69 -11.91 -12.69 -1.17
C GLU A 69 -13.33 -12.18 -1.48
N LEU A 70 -13.61 -10.89 -1.22
CA LEU A 70 -14.90 -10.31 -1.54
C LEU A 70 -15.12 -10.19 -3.06
N LEU A 71 -14.06 -9.93 -3.84
CA LEU A 71 -14.13 -9.88 -5.30
C LEU A 71 -14.61 -11.19 -5.92
N LEU A 72 -14.24 -12.35 -5.35
CA LEU A 72 -14.62 -13.67 -5.88
C LEU A 72 -16.15 -13.88 -5.98
N GLY A 73 -16.94 -13.05 -5.30
CA GLY A 73 -18.41 -13.08 -5.34
C GLY A 73 -19.05 -11.86 -6.03
N CYS A 74 -18.30 -11.01 -6.73
CA CYS A 74 -18.79 -9.74 -7.25
C CYS A 74 -18.29 -9.46 -8.69
N ASP A 75 -19.22 -9.06 -9.58
CA ASP A 75 -18.89 -8.61 -10.95
C ASP A 75 -18.42 -7.14 -10.99
N GLU A 76 -18.69 -6.40 -9.92
CA GLU A 76 -18.32 -5.01 -9.73
C GLU A 76 -16.99 -4.88 -8.96
N PRO A 77 -16.23 -3.77 -9.16
CA PRO A 77 -14.93 -3.62 -8.52
C PRO A 77 -15.06 -3.46 -7.01
N VAL A 78 -14.16 -4.12 -6.28
CA VAL A 78 -13.94 -3.90 -4.84
C VAL A 78 -12.74 -2.98 -4.69
N TYR A 79 -12.79 -2.03 -3.76
CA TYR A 79 -11.68 -1.10 -3.54
C TYR A 79 -11.09 -1.31 -2.14
N SER A 80 -9.78 -1.54 -2.03
CA SER A 80 -9.10 -1.44 -0.74
C SER A 80 -8.44 -0.08 -0.60
N ILE A 81 -8.43 0.43 0.63
CA ILE A 81 -7.89 1.73 1.01
C ILE A 81 -6.95 1.48 2.18
N ASP A 82 -5.67 1.65 1.94
CA ASP A 82 -4.66 1.68 2.99
C ASP A 82 -4.50 3.13 3.45
N ARG A 83 -4.92 3.41 4.70
CA ARG A 83 -4.71 4.73 5.35
C ARG A 83 -3.57 4.73 6.36
N ALA A 84 -2.98 3.56 6.63
CA ALA A 84 -1.84 3.40 7.53
C ALA A 84 -0.56 3.89 6.85
N ASN A 85 -0.47 3.71 5.53
CA ASN A 85 0.59 4.26 4.70
C ASN A 85 0.23 5.64 4.11
N ASP A 86 1.25 6.49 3.99
CA ASP A 86 1.17 7.78 3.30
C ASP A 86 1.99 7.61 2.00
N PRO A 87 1.43 7.87 0.81
CA PRO A 87 0.10 8.44 0.60
C PRO A 87 -0.95 7.34 0.80
N TRP A 88 -2.19 7.74 1.12
CA TRP A 88 -3.28 6.78 1.16
C TRP A 88 -3.40 6.11 -0.19
N THR A 89 -3.35 4.79 -0.21
CA THR A 89 -3.36 4.02 -1.45
C THR A 89 -4.75 3.47 -1.67
N VAL A 90 -5.35 3.79 -2.81
CA VAL A 90 -6.60 3.18 -3.27
C VAL A 90 -6.23 2.10 -4.28
N ILE A 91 -6.74 0.90 -4.07
CA ILE A 91 -6.51 -0.23 -4.96
C ILE A 91 -7.86 -0.73 -5.43
N SER A 92 -8.08 -0.78 -6.74
CA SER A 92 -9.23 -1.42 -7.36
C SER A 92 -8.91 -2.87 -7.68
N TRP A 93 -9.80 -3.75 -7.26
CA TRP A 93 -9.79 -5.17 -7.51
C TRP A 93 -10.93 -5.47 -8.48
N ARG A 94 -10.59 -5.96 -9.68
CA ARG A 94 -11.57 -6.30 -10.72
C ARG A 94 -11.10 -7.51 -11.51
N ASN A 95 -11.95 -8.54 -11.64
CA ASN A 95 -11.67 -9.73 -12.45
C ASN A 95 -10.32 -10.40 -12.13
N GLY A 96 -9.91 -10.42 -10.86
CA GLY A 96 -8.61 -10.96 -10.43
C GLY A 96 -7.41 -10.08 -10.77
N ALA A 97 -7.62 -8.89 -11.36
CA ALA A 97 -6.59 -7.89 -11.60
C ALA A 97 -6.63 -6.80 -10.54
N LEU A 98 -5.45 -6.32 -10.16
CA LEU A 98 -5.24 -5.26 -9.18
C LEU A 98 -4.73 -3.99 -9.88
N GLU A 99 -5.41 -2.87 -9.67
CA GLU A 99 -5.05 -1.56 -10.22
C GLU A 99 -4.99 -0.53 -9.09
N VAL A 100 -3.84 0.10 -8.87
CA VAL A 100 -3.74 1.22 -7.93
C VAL A 100 -4.30 2.48 -8.60
N LEU A 101 -5.21 3.16 -7.92
CA LEU A 101 -5.86 4.36 -8.41
C LEU A 101 -5.24 5.61 -7.79
N GLU A 102 -4.83 6.55 -8.62
CA GLU A 102 -4.39 7.89 -8.21
C GLU A 102 -5.61 8.78 -7.90
N MET A 103 -6.33 8.45 -6.83
CA MET A 103 -7.49 9.22 -6.38
C MET A 103 -7.53 9.35 -4.87
N ASP A 104 -8.17 10.44 -4.41
CA ASP A 104 -8.43 10.64 -3.00
C ASP A 104 -9.45 9.60 -2.50
N PRO A 105 -9.09 8.77 -1.49
CA PRO A 105 -10.02 7.79 -0.94
C PRO A 105 -11.33 8.38 -0.43
N GLU A 106 -11.31 9.62 0.09
CA GLU A 106 -12.53 10.29 0.56
C GLU A 106 -13.45 10.69 -0.60
N ALA A 107 -12.87 11.20 -1.68
CA ALA A 107 -13.59 11.49 -2.91
C ALA A 107 -14.22 10.22 -3.52
N LEU A 108 -13.46 9.12 -3.58
CA LEU A 108 -13.98 7.82 -4.05
C LEU A 108 -15.13 7.34 -3.18
N ALA A 109 -14.92 7.24 -1.86
CA ALA A 109 -15.92 6.77 -0.91
C ALA A 109 -17.21 7.62 -0.98
N THR A 110 -17.07 8.94 -1.13
CA THR A 110 -18.22 9.84 -1.32
C THR A 110 -18.93 9.58 -2.65
N SER A 111 -18.19 9.39 -3.74
CA SER A 111 -18.77 9.12 -5.06
C SER A 111 -19.56 7.80 -5.12
N LEU A 112 -19.14 6.82 -4.31
CA LEU A 112 -19.81 5.52 -4.15
C LEU A 112 -20.94 5.56 -3.10
N GLY A 113 -21.18 6.71 -2.48
CA GLY A 113 -22.25 6.88 -1.47
C GLY A 113 -21.92 6.31 -0.09
N CYS A 114 -20.66 5.96 0.20
CA CYS A 114 -20.21 5.38 1.47
C CYS A 114 -19.14 6.26 2.15
N PRO A 115 -19.46 7.50 2.56
CA PRO A 115 -18.48 8.40 3.15
C PRO A 115 -17.86 7.80 4.42
N LEU A 116 -16.53 7.74 4.48
CA LEU A 116 -15.80 7.14 5.59
C LEU A 116 -15.91 7.99 6.88
N PRO A 117 -15.93 7.35 8.06
CA PRO A 117 -16.01 8.03 9.34
C PRO A 117 -14.77 8.89 9.61
N GLY A 118 -14.98 10.01 10.33
CA GLY A 118 -13.95 11.02 10.58
C GLY A 118 -13.67 11.96 9.41
N SER A 119 -14.54 11.96 8.39
CA SER A 119 -14.62 13.00 7.35
C SER A 119 -15.18 14.31 7.91
N GLN A 120 -14.50 14.92 8.89
CA GLN A 120 -14.84 16.32 9.24
C GLN A 120 -14.62 17.18 8.00
N ARG A 121 -15.70 17.88 7.58
CA ARG A 121 -15.74 18.86 6.48
C ARG A 121 -14.36 19.42 6.21
N ALA A 122 -13.82 19.07 5.04
CA ALA A 122 -12.60 19.56 4.46
C ALA A 122 -12.31 21.00 4.93
N SER A 123 -11.55 21.10 6.02
CA SER A 123 -10.94 22.35 6.41
C SER A 123 -9.73 22.44 5.50
N ALA A 124 -10.00 22.81 4.24
CA ALA A 124 -9.05 22.94 3.14
C ALA A 124 -7.71 22.30 3.46
N ARG A 125 -7.70 20.95 3.54
CA ARG A 125 -6.49 20.23 3.88
C ARG A 125 -5.62 20.48 2.67
N THR A 126 -4.65 21.38 2.83
CA THR A 126 -3.68 21.77 1.81
C THR A 126 -3.30 20.51 1.07
N ALA A 127 -3.54 20.46 -0.24
CA ALA A 127 -3.30 19.31 -1.10
C ALA A 127 -2.01 18.63 -0.63
N ARG A 128 -2.13 17.47 0.02
CA ARG A 128 -0.94 16.78 0.54
C ARG A 128 -0.11 16.45 -0.69
N LYS A 129 1.15 16.85 -0.68
CA LYS A 129 2.06 16.65 -1.82
C LYS A 129 2.10 15.14 -2.14
N PRO A 130 2.02 14.75 -3.42
CA PRO A 130 2.06 13.35 -3.80
C PRO A 130 3.36 12.73 -3.29
N LEU A 131 3.23 11.65 -2.53
CA LEU A 131 4.38 10.87 -2.09
C LEU A 131 4.74 9.91 -3.22
N ARG A 132 6.03 9.78 -3.50
CA ARG A 132 6.54 8.92 -4.57
C ARG A 132 7.34 7.78 -3.98
N THR A 133 7.27 6.62 -4.61
CA THR A 133 8.05 5.45 -4.22
C THR A 133 9.14 5.17 -5.25
N VAL A 134 10.34 4.91 -4.75
CA VAL A 134 11.52 4.46 -5.50
C VAL A 134 12.12 3.28 -4.76
N ALA A 135 12.52 2.23 -5.46
CA ALA A 135 13.12 1.06 -4.86
C ALA A 135 14.54 0.83 -5.38
N LEU A 136 15.44 0.44 -4.48
CA LEU A 136 16.72 -0.19 -4.81
C LEU A 136 16.59 -1.70 -4.60
N ILE A 137 16.88 -2.48 -5.63
CA ILE A 137 16.93 -3.95 -5.59
C ILE A 137 18.39 -4.37 -5.75
N GLU A 138 19.02 -4.87 -4.68
CA GLU A 138 20.45 -5.16 -4.70
C GLU A 138 20.80 -6.37 -5.59
N GLY A 139 21.83 -6.23 -6.42
CA GLY A 139 22.36 -7.34 -7.23
C GLY A 139 21.46 -7.83 -8.37
N VAL A 140 20.31 -7.22 -8.62
CA VAL A 140 19.42 -7.55 -9.75
C VAL A 140 19.61 -6.55 -10.89
N GLN A 141 19.60 -7.01 -12.14
CA GLN A 141 19.67 -6.15 -13.32
C GLN A 141 18.27 -5.75 -13.82
N ALA A 142 18.19 -4.60 -14.50
CA ALA A 142 16.95 -4.06 -15.07
C ALA A 142 16.23 -5.05 -16.01
N ALA A 143 16.99 -5.77 -16.83
CA ALA A 143 16.43 -6.75 -17.76
C ALA A 143 15.78 -7.94 -17.04
N GLU A 144 16.42 -8.43 -15.97
CA GLU A 144 15.93 -9.55 -15.17
C GLU A 144 14.68 -9.15 -14.39
N ALA A 145 14.71 -7.98 -13.75
CA ALA A 145 13.55 -7.46 -13.02
C ALA A 145 12.36 -7.19 -13.93
N ARG A 146 12.59 -6.61 -15.12
CA ARG A 146 11.52 -6.41 -16.10
C ARG A 146 10.91 -7.75 -16.49
N HIS A 147 11.74 -8.72 -16.86
CA HIS A 147 11.25 -10.02 -17.29
C HIS A 147 10.42 -10.69 -16.19
N ALA A 148 10.89 -10.67 -14.93
CA ALA A 148 10.16 -11.20 -13.79
C ALA A 148 8.79 -10.54 -13.59
N LEU A 149 8.72 -9.22 -13.67
CA LEU A 149 7.47 -8.48 -13.51
C LEU A 149 6.50 -8.71 -14.68
N GLU A 150 7.00 -8.84 -15.92
CA GLU A 150 6.16 -9.16 -17.09
C GLU A 150 5.64 -10.60 -17.05
N GLU A 151 6.42 -11.55 -16.54
CA GLU A 151 5.96 -12.93 -16.29
C GLU A 151 4.82 -12.96 -15.28
N ASP A 152 4.97 -12.21 -14.17
CA ASP A 152 3.96 -12.12 -13.11
C ASP A 152 2.67 -11.44 -13.60
N HIS A 153 2.82 -10.36 -14.37
CA HIS A 153 1.69 -9.63 -14.97
C HIS A 153 1.00 -10.39 -16.11
N GLY A 154 1.67 -11.36 -16.75
CA GLY A 154 1.15 -12.16 -17.85
C GLY A 154 1.16 -11.48 -19.23
N GLU A 155 1.59 -10.21 -19.32
CA GLU A 155 1.78 -9.49 -20.58
C GLU A 155 2.88 -8.43 -20.47
N PRO A 156 3.56 -8.08 -21.58
CA PRO A 156 4.57 -7.03 -21.59
C PRO A 156 4.01 -5.67 -21.16
N PHE A 157 4.77 -4.91 -20.39
CA PHE A 157 4.29 -3.61 -19.92
C PHE A 157 4.26 -2.56 -21.03
N PRO A 158 3.26 -1.66 -21.03
CA PRO A 158 3.30 -0.49 -21.90
C PRO A 158 4.53 0.37 -21.57
N PRO A 159 5.12 1.05 -22.58
CA PRO A 159 6.24 1.95 -22.36
C PRO A 159 5.90 3.01 -21.31
N GLY A 160 6.82 3.23 -20.37
CA GLY A 160 6.65 4.27 -19.33
C GLY A 160 5.88 3.82 -18.09
N ARG A 161 5.41 2.56 -18.00
CA ARG A 161 4.80 2.05 -16.76
C ARG A 161 5.78 2.07 -15.57
N TYR A 162 7.02 1.66 -15.82
CA TYR A 162 8.10 1.65 -14.84
C TYR A 162 9.38 2.22 -15.43
N HIS A 163 10.15 2.90 -14.58
CA HIS A 163 11.50 3.36 -14.88
C HIS A 163 12.51 2.41 -14.24
N PHE A 164 13.24 1.70 -15.08
CA PHE A 164 14.33 0.81 -14.68
C PHE A 164 15.67 1.48 -14.96
N LYS A 165 16.57 1.52 -13.99
CA LYS A 165 17.92 2.05 -14.16
C LYS A 165 18.93 1.18 -13.42
N ASP A 166 19.84 0.58 -14.18
CA ASP A 166 20.97 -0.16 -13.60
C ASP A 166 21.92 0.78 -12.85
N THR A 167 22.44 0.27 -11.74
CA THR A 167 23.43 0.93 -10.89
C THR A 167 24.49 -0.09 -10.47
N PRO A 168 25.65 0.36 -9.97
CA PRO A 168 26.67 -0.55 -9.43
C PRO A 168 26.18 -1.43 -8.27
N GLN A 169 25.09 -1.03 -7.58
CA GLN A 169 24.53 -1.75 -6.42
C GLN A 169 23.43 -2.73 -6.84
N GLY A 170 22.92 -2.64 -8.06
CA GLY A 170 21.75 -3.38 -8.54
C GLY A 170 20.83 -2.47 -9.34
N LEU A 171 19.52 -2.61 -9.17
CA LEU A 171 18.52 -1.90 -9.94
C LEU A 171 17.85 -0.80 -9.13
N LEU A 172 17.71 0.39 -9.72
CA LEU A 172 16.72 1.37 -9.30
C LEU A 172 15.43 1.20 -10.10
N LEU A 173 14.32 1.10 -9.37
CA LEU A 173 12.98 0.99 -9.90
C LEU A 173 12.15 2.18 -9.41
N ALA A 174 11.46 2.85 -10.31
CA ALA A 174 10.43 3.83 -9.96
C ALA A 174 9.15 3.58 -10.76
N GLY A 175 8.03 3.95 -10.15
CA GLY A 175 6.76 4.06 -10.86
C GLY A 175 6.82 5.15 -11.92
N GLY A 176 6.29 4.86 -13.10
CA GLY A 176 6.07 5.87 -14.15
C GLY A 176 4.61 6.30 -14.17
N THR A 177 3.91 6.02 -15.27
CA THR A 177 2.53 6.51 -15.51
C THR A 177 1.45 5.94 -14.60
N ALA A 178 1.75 4.91 -13.78
CA ALA A 178 0.77 4.21 -12.96
C ALA A 178 1.29 3.91 -11.54
N GLY A 179 2.31 4.64 -11.06
CA GLY A 179 2.93 4.35 -9.77
C GLY A 179 3.73 3.03 -9.73
N MET A 180 4.14 2.60 -8.53
CA MET A 180 5.02 1.43 -8.35
C MET A 180 4.27 0.10 -8.19
N ASN A 181 2.97 0.12 -7.82
CA ASN A 181 2.08 -1.06 -7.79
C ASN A 181 2.70 -2.32 -7.18
N PHE A 182 3.32 -2.18 -6.01
CA PHE A 182 3.99 -3.29 -5.31
C PHE A 182 5.08 -4.02 -6.10
N ALA A 183 5.53 -3.51 -7.25
CA ALA A 183 6.54 -4.17 -8.08
C ALA A 183 7.84 -4.48 -7.30
N HIS A 184 8.23 -3.60 -6.39
CA HIS A 184 9.34 -3.85 -5.47
C HIS A 184 9.13 -5.00 -4.48
N ILE A 185 7.88 -5.30 -4.07
CA ILE A 185 7.52 -6.47 -3.26
C ILE A 185 7.57 -7.74 -4.12
N THR A 186 6.92 -7.73 -5.30
CA THR A 186 6.97 -8.85 -6.25
C THR A 186 8.41 -9.23 -6.60
N LEU A 187 9.28 -8.23 -6.81
CA LEU A 187 10.70 -8.47 -7.03
C LEU A 187 11.41 -9.04 -5.79
N SER A 188 11.05 -8.60 -4.59
CA SER A 188 11.57 -9.15 -3.34
C SER A 188 11.19 -10.63 -3.17
N GLU A 189 9.97 -11.01 -3.53
CA GLU A 189 9.50 -12.42 -3.51
C GLU A 189 10.24 -13.27 -4.55
N ARG A 190 10.32 -12.77 -5.78
CA ARG A 190 10.95 -13.48 -6.90
C ARG A 190 12.45 -13.66 -6.70
N PHE A 191 13.11 -12.63 -6.18
CA PHE A 191 14.53 -12.62 -5.86
C PHE A 191 14.73 -12.71 -4.34
N SER A 192 14.26 -13.81 -3.73
CA SER A 192 14.20 -13.99 -2.28
C SER A 192 15.52 -13.84 -1.51
N GLN A 193 16.67 -13.94 -2.18
CA GLN A 193 17.99 -13.75 -1.59
C GLN A 193 18.46 -12.29 -1.62
N THR A 194 17.74 -11.42 -2.33
CA THR A 194 18.09 -10.01 -2.51
C THR A 194 17.44 -9.15 -1.43
N THR A 195 18.18 -8.14 -0.97
CA THR A 195 17.62 -7.06 -0.16
C THR A 195 17.00 -6.00 -1.07
N VAL A 196 15.75 -5.64 -0.80
CA VAL A 196 15.06 -4.54 -1.47
C VAL A 196 14.84 -3.40 -0.49
N TYR A 197 15.16 -2.17 -0.91
CA TYR A 197 14.88 -0.95 -0.15
C TYR A 197 13.78 -0.18 -0.87
N GLY A 198 12.54 -0.27 -0.39
CA GLY A 198 11.43 0.56 -0.85
C GLY A 198 11.44 1.90 -0.14
N VAL A 199 11.66 2.99 -0.86
CA VAL A 199 11.70 4.36 -0.32
C VAL A 199 10.48 5.13 -0.78
N THR A 200 9.64 5.54 0.16
CA THR A 200 8.48 6.40 -0.10
C THR A 200 8.72 7.77 0.53
N ALA A 201 8.67 8.84 -0.26
CA ALA A 201 8.96 10.18 0.23
C ALA A 201 8.19 11.29 -0.47
N SER A 202 8.04 12.42 0.22
CA SER A 202 7.54 13.67 -0.35
C SER A 202 8.64 14.41 -1.13
N PRO A 203 8.27 15.33 -2.04
CA PRO A 203 9.24 16.18 -2.73
C PRO A 203 10.19 16.96 -1.81
N SER A 204 9.69 17.33 -0.62
CA SER A 204 10.45 18.05 0.41
C SER A 204 11.15 17.15 1.42
N LEU A 205 10.98 15.82 1.34
CA LEU A 205 11.47 14.83 2.31
C LEU A 205 11.01 15.06 3.77
N ASP A 206 10.01 15.91 3.98
CA ASP A 206 9.34 16.11 5.27
C ASP A 206 8.49 14.90 5.66
N THR A 207 8.12 14.07 4.69
CA THR A 207 7.67 12.69 4.88
C THR A 207 8.62 11.77 4.13
N PHE A 208 9.16 10.79 4.83
CA PHE A 208 10.16 9.86 4.32
C PHE A 208 10.05 8.53 5.05
N SER A 209 9.96 7.44 4.29
CA SER A 209 9.93 6.08 4.79
C SER A 209 10.85 5.22 3.95
N VAL A 210 11.54 4.30 4.60
CA VAL A 210 12.26 3.19 3.95
C VAL A 210 11.78 1.89 4.57
N THR A 211 11.27 1.00 3.75
CA THR A 211 11.01 -0.39 4.13
C THR A 211 12.08 -1.26 3.51
N VAL A 212 12.81 -1.97 4.35
CA VAL A 212 13.76 -3.00 3.93
C VAL A 212 12.99 -4.31 3.83
N MET A 213 13.08 -4.95 2.67
CA MET A 213 12.36 -6.19 2.39
C MET A 213 13.30 -7.28 1.94
N GLN A 214 12.91 -8.52 2.26
CA GLN A 214 13.54 -9.73 1.76
C GLN A 214 12.46 -10.80 1.61
N ALA A 215 12.45 -11.52 0.48
CA ALA A 215 11.47 -12.59 0.21
C ALA A 215 9.99 -12.13 0.34
N GLY A 216 9.69 -10.89 -0.04
CA GLY A 216 8.35 -10.30 0.06
C GLY A 216 7.99 -9.72 1.43
N GLU A 217 8.76 -10.03 2.47
CA GLU A 217 8.47 -9.56 3.83
C GLU A 217 9.26 -8.28 4.17
N GLY A 218 8.59 -7.33 4.81
CA GLY A 218 9.25 -6.16 5.41
C GLY A 218 9.97 -6.55 6.69
N ILE A 219 11.31 -6.52 6.68
CA ILE A 219 12.13 -6.95 7.81
C ILE A 219 12.56 -5.79 8.72
N GLU A 220 12.65 -4.57 8.18
CA GLU A 220 13.03 -3.37 8.93
C GLU A 220 12.38 -2.13 8.30
N ARG A 221 12.11 -1.11 9.12
CA ARG A 221 11.56 0.16 8.64
C ARG A 221 12.25 1.38 9.25
N PHE A 222 12.41 2.43 8.47
CA PHE A 222 12.83 3.74 8.96
C PHE A 222 11.82 4.79 8.53
N THR A 223 11.38 5.64 9.45
CA THR A 223 10.39 6.70 9.17
C THR A 223 10.76 8.07 9.75
N ARG A 224 10.43 9.10 8.97
CA ARG A 224 10.52 10.52 9.33
C ARG A 224 9.30 11.26 8.77
N PRO A 225 8.46 11.91 9.62
CA PRO A 225 8.44 11.79 11.08
C PRO A 225 8.22 10.33 11.52
N LEU A 226 8.61 10.01 12.76
CA LEU A 226 8.47 8.66 13.31
C LEU A 226 7.00 8.23 13.28
N ARG A 227 6.71 7.14 12.58
CA ARG A 227 5.41 6.47 12.55
C ARG A 227 5.67 4.99 12.84
N PRO A 228 5.49 4.50 14.08
CA PRO A 228 5.75 3.11 14.40
C PRO A 228 4.75 2.20 13.68
N ASP A 229 5.23 1.04 13.22
CA ASP A 229 4.41 -0.06 12.70
C ASP A 229 4.56 -1.24 13.65
N PRO A 230 3.47 -1.86 14.14
CA PRO A 230 3.59 -3.03 15.02
C PRO A 230 4.14 -4.27 14.32
N CYS A 231 4.03 -4.35 12.98
CA CYS A 231 4.38 -5.55 12.21
C CYS A 231 5.83 -5.54 11.69
N VAL A 232 6.44 -4.37 11.56
CA VAL A 232 7.82 -4.22 11.05
C VAL A 232 8.67 -3.43 12.04
N PRO A 233 9.82 -3.96 12.50
CA PRO A 233 10.63 -3.28 13.50
C PRO A 233 11.21 -1.97 12.96
N GLU A 234 11.00 -0.89 13.70
CA GLU A 234 11.54 0.43 13.38
C GLU A 234 13.02 0.52 13.75
N VAL A 235 13.87 0.90 12.79
CA VAL A 235 15.30 1.11 12.96
C VAL A 235 15.66 2.59 12.95
N SER A 236 16.76 2.93 13.63
CA SER A 236 17.26 4.32 13.69
C SER A 236 18.17 4.70 12.52
N LYS A 237 18.60 3.72 11.71
CA LYS A 237 19.57 3.90 10.63
C LYS A 237 19.29 2.95 9.47
N ILE A 238 19.53 3.42 8.25
CA ILE A 238 19.57 2.60 7.03
C ILE A 238 20.96 2.77 6.41
N LYS A 239 21.64 1.65 6.12
CA LYS A 239 23.03 1.63 5.63
C LYS A 239 23.99 2.52 6.47
N GLY A 240 23.73 2.64 7.77
CA GLY A 240 24.52 3.43 8.71
C GLY A 240 24.15 4.92 8.83
N GLU A 241 23.28 5.43 7.97
CA GLU A 241 22.85 6.84 7.92
C GLU A 241 21.46 7.03 8.58
N ASN A 242 21.17 8.24 9.08
CA ASN A 242 19.99 8.52 9.90
C ASN A 242 19.18 9.77 9.48
N SER A 243 19.55 10.42 8.38
CA SER A 243 18.78 11.50 7.77
C SER A 243 18.30 11.09 6.36
N PRO A 244 17.11 11.53 5.93
CA PRO A 244 16.57 11.20 4.61
C PRO A 244 17.57 11.40 3.46
N GLU A 245 18.23 12.54 3.41
CA GLU A 245 19.17 12.89 2.33
C GLU A 245 20.39 11.96 2.32
N ARG A 246 20.92 11.64 3.50
CA ARG A 246 22.09 10.77 3.64
C ARG A 246 21.75 9.32 3.32
N ILE A 247 20.55 8.89 3.69
CA ILE A 247 20.03 7.56 3.36
C ILE A 247 19.85 7.44 1.84
N LEU A 248 19.25 8.43 1.17
CA LEU A 248 19.12 8.44 -0.29
C LEU A 248 20.49 8.30 -0.99
N VAL A 249 21.50 9.06 -0.53
CA VAL A 249 22.87 8.96 -1.05
C VAL A 249 23.47 7.56 -0.81
N ALA A 250 23.29 6.99 0.38
CA ALA A 250 23.80 5.66 0.71
C ALA A 250 23.16 4.56 -0.16
N LEU A 251 21.89 4.73 -0.51
CA LEU A 251 21.14 3.85 -1.42
C LEU A 251 21.36 4.17 -2.90
N GLY A 252 22.13 5.22 -3.23
CA GLY A 252 22.32 5.65 -4.61
C GLY A 252 21.05 6.18 -5.30
N ILE A 253 20.00 6.50 -4.54
CA ILE A 253 18.72 6.99 -5.05
C ILE A 253 18.80 8.51 -5.21
N PRO A 254 18.63 9.05 -6.42
CA PRO A 254 18.67 10.49 -6.64
C PRO A 254 17.43 11.18 -6.06
N ALA A 255 17.60 12.25 -5.28
CA ALA A 255 16.49 12.96 -4.64
C ALA A 255 15.52 13.61 -5.64
N GLU A 256 15.99 13.89 -6.86
CA GLU A 256 15.16 14.42 -7.94
C GLU A 256 14.05 13.45 -8.39
N TRP A 257 14.14 12.16 -8.08
CA TRP A 257 13.08 11.20 -8.39
C TRP A 257 11.80 11.44 -7.55
N PHE A 258 11.92 12.17 -6.45
CA PHE A 258 10.80 12.53 -5.58
C PHE A 258 10.24 13.92 -5.86
N ARG A 259 10.88 14.73 -6.71
CA ARG A 259 10.45 16.12 -6.98
C ARG A 259 9.29 16.14 -7.98
N ASP A 260 8.36 17.07 -7.76
CA ASP A 260 7.36 17.40 -8.77
C ASP A 260 8.06 18.01 -10.01
N GLU A 261 7.66 17.57 -11.19
CA GLU A 261 7.94 18.30 -12.45
C GLU A 261 6.99 19.49 -12.57
#